data_AF-A0A7G2IVY4-F1
#
_entry.id   AF-A0A7G2IVY4-F1
#
_cell.length_a   1.000
_cell.length_b   1.000
_cell.length_c   1.000
_cell.angle_alpha   90.00
_cell.angle_beta   90.00
_cell.angle_gamma   90.00
#
_symmetry.space_group_name_H-M   'P 1'
#
loop_
_entity.id
_entity.type
_entity.pdbx_description
1 polymer ?
#
loop_
_entity_poly.entity_id
_entity_poly.type
_entity_poly.pdbx_seq_one_letter_code
_entity_poly.pdbx_strand_id
1 'polypeptide(L)'
;MPNPKSYSRIAIAVSAALTSMVFSAHAAWIDVDSLPSSGLVSSLPPELQALFPAQANASFAKTSATPNYVYQWSAGTIPVYGHGLTLNGPGAEAFEHTITVIQNSATGSPGVIFGDDLTIRTQSKNAANNGKDVDGIRTHGANTPDNPVFIITGDRTSIYVDGQDGDGINAGYNSYSQGWKGSANIYVGDDLYIQTTGYQGRGITANAMKDATQAKNTIVVGDRAHIVTIGDSSEGLRTGQSGSSIRLGDDATIETSGASSTGIYAASSSKTELGNNATITVNGVSAHAVYSTNATVNLGEKRDDQRKQFGESGVLQQSTTRPICDFTRGNKPGGRRCHYHGGQSQQ
;
A
#
# COMPACT_ATOMS: atom_id res chain seq x y z
N MET A 1 -27.92 -19.02 -4.31
CA MET A 1 -28.31 -17.74 -3.65
C MET A 1 -27.28 -16.71 -4.06
N PRO A 2 -27.65 -15.50 -4.50
CA PRO A 2 -26.65 -14.46 -4.75
C PRO A 2 -25.95 -14.15 -3.43
N ASN A 3 -24.61 -14.08 -3.42
CA ASN A 3 -23.87 -13.62 -2.25
C ASN A 3 -24.45 -12.27 -1.79
N PRO A 4 -24.66 -12.07 -0.48
CA PRO A 4 -25.09 -10.77 0.01
C PRO A 4 -24.05 -9.73 -0.40
N LYS A 5 -24.49 -8.66 -1.10
CA LYS A 5 -23.68 -7.48 -1.33
C LYS A 5 -23.39 -6.87 0.05
N SER A 6 -22.20 -7.12 0.57
CA SER A 6 -21.73 -6.57 1.83
C SER A 6 -21.51 -5.07 1.62
N TYR A 7 -22.43 -4.25 2.11
CA TYR A 7 -22.31 -2.79 2.03
C TYR A 7 -21.26 -2.31 3.04
N SER A 8 -20.07 -1.94 2.57
CA SER A 8 -19.10 -1.17 3.35
C SER A 8 -19.09 0.30 2.91
N ARG A 9 -19.05 1.21 3.88
CA ARG A 9 -19.24 2.66 3.67
C ARG A 9 -17.92 3.32 3.26
N ILE A 10 -17.94 4.04 2.14
CA ILE A 10 -16.86 4.90 1.64
C ILE A 10 -16.56 6.03 2.64
N ALA A 11 -15.29 6.39 2.77
CA ALA A 11 -14.91 7.75 3.11
C ALA A 11 -13.81 8.25 2.16
N ILE A 12 -13.73 9.57 2.01
CA ILE A 12 -12.96 10.28 0.97
C ILE A 12 -11.87 11.08 1.68
N ALA A 13 -10.60 10.91 1.30
CA ALA A 13 -9.54 11.80 1.74
C ALA A 13 -9.49 13.04 0.85
N VAL A 14 -10.15 14.12 1.27
CA VAL A 14 -9.87 15.47 0.75
C VAL A 14 -8.67 16.03 1.51
N SER A 15 -7.67 16.51 0.78
CA SER A 15 -6.50 17.19 1.35
C SER A 15 -6.94 18.35 2.27
N ALA A 16 -6.52 18.29 3.54
CA ALA A 16 -6.77 19.35 4.52
C ALA A 16 -5.94 20.60 4.20
N ALA A 17 -6.50 21.49 3.39
CA ALA A 17 -6.34 22.93 3.58
C ALA A 17 -7.49 23.52 4.42
N LEU A 18 -8.50 22.73 4.81
CA LEU A 18 -9.56 23.16 5.72
C LEU A 18 -9.90 22.06 6.74
N THR A 19 -9.69 22.37 8.02
CA THR A 19 -10.51 22.00 9.19
C THR A 19 -11.08 20.57 9.32
N SER A 20 -10.48 19.81 10.24
CA SER A 20 -11.16 18.99 11.28
C SER A 20 -12.37 18.12 10.91
N MET A 21 -12.25 17.24 9.91
CA MET A 21 -13.08 16.04 9.82
C MET A 21 -12.24 14.86 9.32
N VAL A 22 -12.23 13.77 10.09
CA VAL A 22 -11.53 12.52 9.75
C VAL A 22 -12.45 11.68 8.88
N PHE A 23 -12.00 11.35 7.68
CA PHE A 23 -12.70 10.45 6.75
C PHE A 23 -11.75 9.30 6.36
N SER A 24 -12.15 8.06 6.61
CA SER A 24 -11.45 6.82 6.21
C SER A 24 -11.46 6.59 4.68
N ALA A 25 -10.35 6.82 3.97
CA ALA A 25 -10.23 6.39 2.58
C ALA A 25 -10.30 4.85 2.49
N HIS A 26 -11.33 4.30 1.86
CA HIS A 26 -11.41 2.88 1.45
C HIS A 26 -11.10 2.82 -0.05
N ALA A 27 -10.28 1.87 -0.49
CA ALA A 27 -10.09 1.62 -1.92
C ALA A 27 -11.47 1.25 -2.51
N ALA A 28 -11.86 1.94 -3.57
CA ALA A 28 -13.24 1.95 -4.06
C ALA A 28 -13.66 0.57 -4.59
N TRP A 29 -14.91 0.20 -4.33
CA TRP A 29 -15.61 -0.84 -5.09
C TRP A 29 -15.58 -0.45 -6.59
N ILE A 30 -14.78 -1.16 -7.39
CA ILE A 30 -14.67 -0.88 -8.81
C ILE A 30 -15.67 -1.77 -9.54
N ASP A 31 -16.90 -1.28 -9.68
CA ASP A 31 -17.88 -1.93 -10.56
C ASP A 31 -17.54 -1.65 -12.02
N VAL A 32 -16.49 -2.31 -12.51
CA VAL A 32 -16.06 -2.21 -13.91
C VAL A 32 -17.19 -2.67 -14.83
N ASP A 33 -18.03 -3.61 -14.39
CA ASP A 33 -19.10 -4.18 -15.20
C ASP A 33 -20.19 -3.16 -15.54
N SER A 34 -20.52 -2.23 -14.62
CA SER A 34 -21.49 -1.16 -14.91
C SER A 34 -20.93 0.00 -15.73
N LEU A 35 -19.60 0.08 -15.92
CA LEU A 35 -19.00 1.11 -16.77
C LEU A 35 -19.36 0.88 -18.25
N PRO A 36 -19.62 1.96 -19.02
CA PRO A 36 -19.77 1.84 -20.47
C PRO A 36 -18.48 1.33 -21.12
N SER A 37 -18.57 0.80 -22.34
CA SER A 37 -17.42 0.22 -23.06
C SER A 37 -16.28 1.22 -23.30
N SER A 38 -16.61 2.50 -23.35
CA SER A 38 -15.66 3.62 -23.40
C SER A 38 -16.36 4.90 -22.96
N GLY A 39 -15.60 5.90 -22.53
CA GLY A 39 -16.18 7.18 -22.16
C GLY A 39 -15.15 8.18 -21.65
N LEU A 40 -15.65 9.30 -21.14
CA LEU A 40 -14.81 10.30 -20.48
C LEU A 40 -14.56 9.91 -19.02
N VAL A 41 -13.36 10.17 -18.52
CA VAL A 41 -13.05 10.00 -17.09
C VAL A 41 -13.98 10.84 -16.22
N SER A 42 -14.35 12.04 -16.67
CA SER A 42 -15.31 12.91 -15.99
C SER A 42 -16.73 12.33 -15.88
N SER A 43 -17.03 11.26 -16.63
CA SER A 43 -18.32 10.55 -16.57
C SER A 43 -18.29 9.30 -15.68
N LEU A 44 -17.13 8.94 -15.12
CA LEU A 44 -17.01 7.83 -14.18
C LEU A 44 -17.66 8.16 -12.82
N PRO A 45 -17.96 7.17 -11.98
CA PRO A 45 -18.39 7.41 -10.61
C PRO A 45 -17.40 8.34 -9.85
N PRO A 46 -17.88 9.27 -9.01
CA PRO A 46 -17.04 10.21 -8.26
C PRO A 46 -15.92 9.53 -7.45
N GLU A 47 -16.17 8.32 -6.97
CA GLU A 47 -15.23 7.48 -6.23
C GLU A 47 -14.00 7.15 -7.07
N LEU A 48 -14.19 6.74 -8.33
CA LEU A 48 -13.09 6.48 -9.26
C LEU A 48 -12.43 7.78 -9.72
N GLN A 49 -13.23 8.85 -9.92
CA GLN A 49 -12.68 10.16 -10.27
C GLN A 49 -11.68 10.68 -9.23
N ALA A 50 -11.95 10.43 -7.94
CA ALA A 50 -11.08 10.85 -6.85
C ALA A 50 -9.71 10.14 -6.82
N LEU A 51 -9.58 8.98 -7.49
CA LEU A 51 -8.31 8.23 -7.57
C LEU A 51 -7.43 8.70 -8.72
N PHE A 52 -8.00 9.40 -9.72
CA PHE A 52 -7.21 9.87 -10.84
C PHE A 52 -6.44 11.14 -10.50
N PRO A 53 -5.17 11.24 -10.93
CA PRO A 53 -4.49 12.52 -10.91
C PRO A 53 -5.20 13.54 -11.82
N ALA A 54 -5.10 14.83 -11.47
CA ALA A 54 -5.80 15.90 -12.18
C ALA A 54 -5.48 15.96 -13.69
N GLN A 55 -4.28 15.51 -14.08
CA GLN A 55 -3.84 15.45 -15.46
C GLN A 55 -3.95 14.04 -16.07
N ALA A 56 -4.83 13.17 -15.55
CA ALA A 56 -5.12 11.88 -16.19
C ALA A 56 -5.63 12.02 -17.62
N ASN A 57 -5.35 11.01 -18.44
CA ASN A 57 -5.92 10.90 -19.77
C ASN A 57 -7.46 11.03 -19.67
N ALA A 58 -8.05 11.87 -20.52
CA ALA A 58 -9.45 12.27 -20.37
C ALA A 58 -10.46 11.16 -20.72
N SER A 59 -10.02 10.07 -21.36
CA SER A 59 -10.88 8.99 -21.84
C SER A 59 -10.44 7.63 -21.32
N PHE A 60 -11.39 6.70 -21.21
CA PHE A 60 -11.15 5.31 -20.86
C PHE A 60 -11.83 4.37 -21.87
N ALA A 61 -11.33 3.14 -21.94
CA ALA A 61 -11.93 2.08 -22.74
C ALA A 61 -11.81 0.73 -22.03
N LYS A 62 -12.93 0.00 -21.96
CA LYS A 62 -12.97 -1.38 -21.49
C LYS A 62 -12.30 -2.30 -22.52
N THR A 63 -11.56 -3.26 -22.02
CA THR A 63 -11.00 -4.34 -22.83
C THR A 63 -11.68 -5.66 -22.47
N SER A 64 -12.05 -6.40 -23.51
CA SER A 64 -12.55 -7.78 -23.40
C SER A 64 -11.45 -8.82 -23.62
N ALA A 65 -10.21 -8.37 -23.86
CA ALA A 65 -9.08 -9.28 -24.05
C ALA A 65 -8.66 -9.91 -22.72
N THR A 66 -8.38 -11.21 -22.75
CA THR A 66 -7.77 -11.97 -21.66
C THR A 66 -6.34 -12.37 -22.06
N PRO A 67 -5.39 -11.42 -22.12
CA PRO A 67 -4.03 -11.73 -22.57
C PRO A 67 -3.27 -12.50 -21.47
N ASN A 68 -2.13 -13.09 -21.83
CA ASN A 68 -1.23 -13.71 -20.83
C ASN A 68 -0.43 -12.65 -20.04
N TYR A 69 -0.28 -11.45 -20.58
CA TYR A 69 0.42 -10.30 -19.99
C TYR A 69 -0.18 -9.00 -20.55
N VAL A 70 0.02 -7.88 -19.86
CA VAL A 70 -0.45 -6.57 -20.33
C VAL A 70 0.75 -5.69 -20.66
N TYR A 71 0.79 -5.18 -21.88
CA TYR A 71 1.72 -4.14 -22.29
C TYR A 71 0.93 -2.90 -22.69
N GLN A 72 0.85 -1.93 -21.78
CA GLN A 72 0.13 -0.69 -22.02
C GLN A 72 1.10 0.40 -22.43
N TRP A 73 1.11 0.69 -23.72
CA TRP A 73 1.72 1.91 -24.24
C TRP A 73 0.68 3.05 -24.19
N SER A 74 0.94 4.11 -23.42
CA SER A 74 0.00 5.21 -23.25
C SER A 74 -0.36 5.87 -24.59
N ALA A 75 -1.57 5.59 -25.10
CA ALA A 75 -2.12 6.12 -26.35
C ALA A 75 -3.16 7.25 -26.11
N GLY A 76 -3.19 7.85 -24.92
CA GLY A 76 -4.17 8.88 -24.56
C GLY A 76 -5.53 8.34 -24.07
N THR A 77 -5.67 7.03 -23.90
CA THR A 77 -6.87 6.36 -23.32
C THR A 77 -6.44 5.43 -22.19
N ILE A 78 -7.20 5.42 -21.09
CA ILE A 78 -6.98 4.54 -19.93
C ILE A 78 -7.65 3.18 -20.21
N PRO A 79 -6.89 2.07 -20.28
CA PRO A 79 -7.47 0.75 -20.40
C PRO A 79 -8.12 0.31 -19.08
N VAL A 80 -9.28 -0.32 -19.19
CA VAL A 80 -10.04 -0.87 -18.06
C VAL A 80 -10.30 -2.35 -18.31
N TYR A 81 -9.65 -3.20 -17.51
CA TYR A 81 -9.85 -4.64 -17.53
C TYR A 81 -10.96 -5.02 -16.56
N GLY A 82 -11.85 -5.91 -16.99
CA GLY A 82 -12.93 -6.45 -16.16
C GLY A 82 -12.45 -7.36 -15.03
N HIS A 83 -13.41 -8.00 -14.36
CA HIS A 83 -13.15 -8.90 -13.24
C HIS A 83 -12.52 -10.23 -13.66
N GLY A 84 -11.85 -10.89 -12.72
CA GLY A 84 -11.40 -12.28 -12.86
C GLY A 84 -10.26 -12.50 -13.87
N LEU A 85 -9.55 -11.43 -14.24
CA LEU A 85 -8.41 -11.52 -15.15
C LEU A 85 -7.27 -12.29 -14.50
N THR A 86 -6.78 -13.35 -15.16
CA THR A 86 -5.58 -14.07 -14.74
C THR A 86 -4.46 -13.84 -15.75
N LEU A 87 -3.32 -13.34 -15.28
CA LEU A 87 -2.12 -13.09 -16.07
C LEU A 87 -0.99 -13.98 -15.55
N ASN A 88 -0.42 -14.78 -16.46
CA ASN A 88 0.71 -15.65 -16.19
C ASN A 88 1.88 -15.13 -17.03
N GLY A 89 2.55 -14.12 -16.49
CA GLY A 89 3.71 -13.54 -17.12
C GLY A 89 4.98 -14.39 -16.90
N PRO A 90 6.13 -13.86 -17.32
CA PRO A 90 6.35 -12.47 -17.71
C PRO A 90 5.96 -12.21 -19.16
N GLY A 91 5.77 -10.93 -19.51
CA GLY A 91 5.46 -10.48 -20.87
C GLY A 91 6.55 -10.78 -21.91
N ALA A 92 6.24 -10.60 -23.19
CA ALA A 92 7.23 -10.74 -24.27
C ALA A 92 8.02 -9.44 -24.46
N GLU A 93 9.36 -9.56 -24.55
CA GLU A 93 10.41 -8.54 -24.73
C GLU A 93 10.97 -7.83 -23.48
N ALA A 94 12.30 -7.60 -23.52
CA ALA A 94 13.26 -6.80 -22.69
C ALA A 94 13.12 -6.74 -21.16
N PHE A 95 11.91 -6.82 -20.60
CA PHE A 95 11.59 -6.64 -19.21
C PHE A 95 10.68 -7.77 -18.75
N GLU A 96 11.10 -8.52 -17.74
CA GLU A 96 10.41 -9.73 -17.28
C GLU A 96 9.27 -9.40 -16.28
N HIS A 97 8.32 -8.54 -16.67
CA HIS A 97 7.16 -8.15 -15.85
C HIS A 97 5.83 -8.63 -16.46
N THR A 98 4.83 -8.93 -15.63
CA THR A 98 3.52 -9.41 -16.13
C THR A 98 2.64 -8.28 -16.67
N ILE A 99 2.69 -7.11 -16.02
CA ILE A 99 2.05 -5.89 -16.52
C ILE A 99 3.14 -4.83 -16.64
N THR A 100 3.24 -4.22 -17.83
CA THR A 100 4.11 -3.08 -18.08
C THR A 100 3.26 -1.90 -18.54
N VAL A 101 3.32 -0.79 -17.82
CA VAL A 101 2.67 0.48 -18.19
C VAL A 101 3.74 1.49 -18.58
N ILE A 102 3.75 1.93 -19.84
CA ILE A 102 4.76 2.85 -20.36
C ILE A 102 4.15 4.20 -20.74
N GLN A 103 4.76 5.28 -20.24
CA GLN A 103 4.49 6.65 -20.67
C GLN A 103 5.54 7.20 -21.62
N ASN A 104 5.11 7.52 -22.84
CA ASN A 104 5.96 8.19 -23.83
C ASN A 104 5.44 9.56 -24.26
N SER A 105 4.30 10.00 -23.73
CA SER A 105 3.80 11.36 -23.89
C SER A 105 4.33 12.25 -22.76
N ALA A 106 4.63 13.51 -23.08
CA ALA A 106 4.96 14.55 -22.09
C ALA A 106 3.73 15.07 -21.33
N THR A 107 2.52 14.69 -21.76
CA THR A 107 1.24 15.09 -21.17
C THR A 107 0.36 13.87 -20.92
N GLY A 108 -0.51 13.99 -19.91
CA GLY A 108 -1.36 12.91 -19.48
C GLY A 108 -0.67 12.06 -18.41
N SER A 109 -1.41 11.62 -17.41
CA SER A 109 -0.95 10.59 -16.48
C SER A 109 -1.25 9.21 -17.07
N PRO A 110 -0.23 8.37 -17.31
CA PRO A 110 -0.45 6.98 -17.74
C PRO A 110 -1.10 6.21 -16.59
N GLY A 111 -1.94 5.25 -16.90
CA GLY A 111 -2.43 4.34 -15.88
C GLY A 111 -3.26 3.20 -16.44
N VAL A 112 -3.60 2.28 -15.56
CA VAL A 112 -4.37 1.07 -15.87
C VAL A 112 -5.32 0.79 -14.71
N ILE A 113 -6.50 0.28 -15.06
CA ILE A 113 -7.52 -0.12 -14.10
C ILE A 113 -7.81 -1.60 -14.31
N PHE A 114 -7.81 -2.36 -13.23
CA PHE A 114 -8.29 -3.73 -13.18
C PHE A 114 -9.46 -3.80 -12.20
N GLY A 115 -10.52 -4.51 -12.57
CA GLY A 115 -11.58 -4.85 -11.62
C GLY A 115 -11.12 -5.86 -10.58
N ASP A 116 -12.08 -6.37 -9.81
CA ASP A 116 -11.85 -7.41 -8.81
C ASP A 116 -11.25 -8.71 -9.38
N ASP A 117 -10.70 -9.52 -8.48
CA ASP A 117 -10.24 -10.89 -8.76
C ASP A 117 -9.10 -10.94 -9.81
N LEU A 118 -8.32 -9.87 -9.93
CA LEU A 118 -7.08 -9.87 -10.72
C LEU A 118 -6.09 -10.85 -10.09
N THR A 119 -5.61 -11.82 -10.87
CA THR A 119 -4.53 -12.73 -10.45
C THR A 119 -3.31 -12.53 -11.34
N ILE A 120 -2.16 -12.27 -10.73
CA ILE A 120 -0.86 -12.16 -11.40
C ILE A 120 0.08 -13.21 -10.86
N ARG A 121 0.72 -13.96 -11.75
CA ARG A 121 1.84 -14.84 -11.44
C ARG A 121 3.01 -14.43 -12.32
N THR A 122 4.07 -13.92 -11.69
CA THR A 122 5.32 -13.57 -12.37
C THR A 122 6.45 -14.44 -11.84
N GLN A 123 7.15 -15.07 -12.77
CA GLN A 123 8.43 -15.75 -12.56
C GLN A 123 9.36 -15.38 -13.72
N SER A 124 10.68 -15.47 -13.57
CA SER A 124 11.57 -15.28 -14.72
C SER A 124 11.34 -16.36 -15.80
N LYS A 125 11.49 -16.01 -17.09
CA LYS A 125 11.39 -16.98 -18.20
C LYS A 125 12.61 -17.90 -18.28
N ASN A 126 13.74 -17.42 -17.81
CA ASN A 126 14.99 -18.16 -17.82
C ASN A 126 15.32 -18.56 -16.39
N ALA A 127 15.39 -19.86 -16.12
CA ALA A 127 15.75 -20.37 -14.80
C ALA A 127 17.11 -19.85 -14.29
N ALA A 128 18.06 -19.52 -15.18
CA ALA A 128 19.34 -18.91 -14.82
C ALA A 128 19.23 -17.41 -14.47
N ASN A 129 18.11 -16.79 -14.80
CA ASN A 129 17.71 -15.45 -14.40
C ASN A 129 16.64 -15.48 -13.28
N ASN A 130 16.26 -16.68 -12.77
CA ASN A 130 15.50 -16.76 -11.53
C ASN A 130 16.33 -16.03 -10.47
N GLY A 131 15.83 -14.89 -10.02
CA GLY A 131 16.63 -13.97 -9.24
C GLY A 131 17.09 -12.69 -9.96
N LYS A 132 16.43 -12.23 -11.02
CA LYS A 132 16.60 -10.86 -11.54
C LYS A 132 15.32 -10.04 -11.31
N ASP A 133 15.36 -8.74 -11.61
CA ASP A 133 14.24 -7.80 -11.45
C ASP A 133 13.01 -8.22 -12.28
N VAL A 134 12.12 -9.00 -11.69
CA VAL A 134 10.78 -9.32 -12.23
C VAL A 134 9.72 -8.69 -11.35
N ASP A 135 8.66 -8.14 -11.91
CA ASP A 135 7.60 -7.50 -11.12
C ASP A 135 6.23 -8.03 -11.56
N GLY A 136 5.26 -8.02 -10.65
CA GLY A 136 3.86 -8.23 -10.99
C GLY A 136 3.41 -7.13 -11.95
N ILE A 137 3.52 -5.89 -11.48
CA ILE A 137 3.23 -4.67 -12.24
C ILE A 137 4.43 -3.75 -12.21
N ARG A 138 4.93 -3.36 -13.38
CA ARG A 138 5.99 -2.36 -13.52
C ARG A 138 5.52 -1.18 -14.35
N THR A 139 5.91 0.02 -13.96
CA THR A 139 5.72 1.22 -14.78
C THR A 139 7.05 1.72 -15.32
N HIS A 140 7.07 2.22 -16.54
CA HIS A 140 8.20 2.94 -17.12
C HIS A 140 7.71 4.25 -17.75
N GLY A 141 8.64 5.16 -18.03
CA GLY A 141 8.41 6.28 -18.94
C GLY A 141 8.55 7.65 -18.30
N ALA A 142 8.03 8.66 -18.99
CA ALA A 142 8.23 10.08 -18.72
C ALA A 142 7.21 10.70 -17.75
N ASN A 143 6.76 9.98 -16.72
CA ASN A 143 5.86 10.53 -15.70
C ASN A 143 6.52 11.69 -14.93
N THR A 144 5.73 12.58 -14.34
CA THR A 144 6.24 13.72 -13.54
C THR A 144 5.43 13.84 -12.24
N PRO A 145 5.86 14.65 -11.25
CA PRO A 145 5.02 14.92 -10.08
C PRO A 145 3.64 15.51 -10.42
N ASP A 146 3.53 16.30 -11.50
CA ASP A 146 2.26 16.85 -11.98
C ASP A 146 1.45 15.85 -12.84
N ASN A 147 2.12 14.81 -13.36
CA ASN A 147 1.56 13.73 -14.16
C ASN A 147 2.01 12.36 -13.61
N PRO A 148 1.59 11.97 -12.40
CA PRO A 148 2.02 10.70 -11.81
C PRO A 148 1.48 9.53 -12.63
N VAL A 149 2.20 8.41 -12.69
CA VAL A 149 1.56 7.16 -13.14
C VAL A 149 0.55 6.72 -12.09
N PHE A 150 -0.55 6.10 -12.49
CA PHE A 150 -1.46 5.48 -11.53
C PHE A 150 -1.78 4.03 -11.87
N ILE A 151 -1.95 3.22 -10.83
CA ILE A 151 -2.36 1.83 -10.91
C ILE A 151 -3.56 1.68 -9.98
N ILE A 152 -4.63 1.11 -10.50
CA ILE A 152 -5.83 0.82 -9.74
C ILE A 152 -6.18 -0.67 -9.93
N THR A 153 -6.30 -1.41 -8.84
CA THR A 153 -6.84 -2.78 -8.85
C THR A 153 -8.03 -2.88 -7.90
N GLY A 154 -9.05 -3.66 -8.28
CA GLY A 154 -10.21 -3.94 -7.45
C GLY A 154 -9.91 -4.92 -6.31
N ASP A 155 -10.98 -5.40 -5.68
CA ASP A 155 -10.89 -6.28 -4.52
C ASP A 155 -10.34 -7.67 -4.89
N ARG A 156 -9.82 -8.39 -3.89
CA ARG A 156 -9.32 -9.78 -4.03
C ARG A 156 -8.24 -9.93 -5.11
N THR A 157 -7.51 -8.84 -5.38
CA THR A 157 -6.33 -8.90 -6.25
C THR A 157 -5.29 -9.81 -5.61
N SER A 158 -4.71 -10.73 -6.36
CA SER A 158 -3.69 -11.68 -5.89
C SER A 158 -2.45 -11.60 -6.77
N ILE A 159 -1.30 -11.26 -6.20
CA ILE A 159 -0.03 -11.09 -6.93
C ILE A 159 1.04 -12.00 -6.33
N TYR A 160 1.63 -12.85 -7.17
CA TYR A 160 2.72 -13.74 -6.79
C TYR A 160 3.94 -13.41 -7.64
N VAL A 161 5.05 -13.05 -7.02
CA VAL A 161 6.29 -12.68 -7.70
C VAL A 161 7.46 -13.44 -7.10
N ASP A 162 8.18 -14.20 -7.93
CA ASP A 162 9.42 -14.87 -7.56
C ASP A 162 10.61 -14.25 -8.30
N GLY A 163 11.39 -13.41 -7.60
CA GLY A 163 12.46 -12.61 -8.16
C GLY A 163 13.35 -11.97 -7.11
N GLN A 164 14.67 -11.97 -7.31
CA GLN A 164 15.64 -11.50 -6.30
C GLN A 164 15.32 -10.08 -5.82
N ASP A 165 15.02 -9.17 -6.75
CA ASP A 165 14.68 -7.78 -6.43
C ASP A 165 13.25 -7.45 -6.92
N GLY A 166 12.40 -8.47 -7.00
CA GLY A 166 11.09 -8.38 -7.64
C GLY A 166 9.98 -7.88 -6.73
N ASP A 167 9.19 -6.92 -7.21
CA ASP A 167 8.08 -6.36 -6.45
C ASP A 167 6.72 -6.85 -6.96
N GLY A 168 5.73 -6.94 -6.07
CA GLY A 168 4.34 -7.16 -6.46
C GLY A 168 3.87 -6.05 -7.39
N ILE A 169 4.06 -4.80 -6.96
CA ILE A 169 3.81 -3.60 -7.76
C ILE A 169 5.00 -2.64 -7.60
N ASN A 170 5.67 -2.30 -8.69
CA ASN A 170 6.72 -1.29 -8.73
C ASN A 170 6.32 -0.16 -9.69
N ALA A 171 5.97 0.99 -9.13
CA ALA A 171 5.56 2.15 -9.89
C ALA A 171 6.40 3.38 -9.59
N GLY A 172 6.46 4.28 -10.57
CA GLY A 172 7.14 5.57 -10.47
C GLY A 172 8.53 5.59 -11.12
N TYR A 173 9.02 4.44 -11.57
CA TYR A 173 10.31 4.32 -12.26
C TYR A 173 10.32 5.13 -13.57
N ASN A 174 11.27 6.06 -13.68
CA ASN A 174 11.59 6.82 -14.89
C ASN A 174 13.03 6.52 -15.33
N SER A 175 13.28 6.46 -16.63
CA SER A 175 14.60 6.24 -17.22
C SER A 175 15.61 7.33 -16.85
N TYR A 176 16.85 6.91 -16.53
CA TYR A 176 17.99 7.76 -16.14
C TYR A 176 18.24 8.94 -17.09
N SER A 177 18.04 8.74 -18.40
CA SER A 177 18.35 9.73 -19.45
C SER A 177 17.33 10.88 -19.55
N GLN A 178 16.14 10.75 -18.96
CA GLN A 178 15.07 11.76 -19.02
C GLN A 178 15.11 12.75 -17.83
N GLY A 179 16.28 12.87 -17.20
CA GLY A 179 16.52 13.85 -16.14
C GLY A 179 15.88 13.48 -14.81
N TRP A 180 15.51 12.19 -14.66
CA TRP A 180 14.93 11.53 -13.50
C TRP A 180 13.71 12.32 -13.07
N LYS A 181 12.45 12.05 -13.41
CA LYS A 181 11.30 12.77 -12.82
C LYS A 181 10.16 11.79 -12.69
N GLY A 182 9.39 11.83 -11.62
CA GLY A 182 8.23 10.94 -11.54
C GLY A 182 7.42 11.18 -10.29
N SER A 183 6.25 10.56 -10.28
CA SER A 183 5.47 10.19 -9.11
C SER A 183 4.60 9.00 -9.48
N ALA A 184 4.16 8.22 -8.49
CA ALA A 184 3.19 7.16 -8.69
C ALA A 184 2.11 7.15 -7.61
N ASN A 185 0.88 6.87 -8.04
CA ASN A 185 -0.28 6.67 -7.19
C ASN A 185 -0.81 5.25 -7.38
N ILE A 186 -0.75 4.44 -6.33
CA ILE A 186 -1.13 3.03 -6.36
C ILE A 186 -2.32 2.84 -5.42
N TYR A 187 -3.41 2.30 -5.95
CA TYR A 187 -4.64 2.00 -5.22
C TYR A 187 -4.99 0.54 -5.45
N VAL A 188 -5.11 -0.22 -4.37
CA VAL A 188 -5.43 -1.65 -4.42
C VAL A 188 -6.59 -1.93 -3.47
N GLY A 189 -7.59 -2.69 -3.95
CA GLY A 189 -8.83 -3.00 -3.25
C GLY A 189 -8.67 -3.81 -1.95
N ASP A 190 -9.82 -4.12 -1.36
CA ASP A 190 -9.92 -4.97 -0.18
C ASP A 190 -9.46 -6.39 -0.46
N ASP A 191 -9.08 -7.13 0.58
CA ASP A 191 -8.68 -8.53 0.50
C ASP A 191 -7.54 -8.79 -0.52
N LEU A 192 -6.71 -7.77 -0.80
CA LEU A 192 -5.50 -7.91 -1.59
C LEU A 192 -4.61 -9.00 -0.99
N TYR A 193 -4.04 -9.84 -1.82
CA TYR A 193 -2.93 -10.72 -1.44
C TYR A 193 -1.71 -10.42 -2.31
N ILE A 194 -0.56 -10.17 -1.69
CA ILE A 194 0.72 -10.11 -2.39
C ILE A 194 1.70 -11.05 -1.71
N GLN A 195 2.38 -11.90 -2.48
CA GLN A 195 3.53 -12.64 -2.03
C GLN A 195 4.73 -12.35 -2.93
N THR A 196 5.83 -11.90 -2.33
CA THR A 196 7.12 -11.79 -3.01
C THR A 196 8.21 -12.62 -2.33
N THR A 197 9.06 -13.25 -3.13
CA THR A 197 10.24 -13.99 -2.68
C THR A 197 11.48 -13.48 -3.41
N GLY A 198 12.60 -13.36 -2.71
CA GLY A 198 13.86 -12.85 -3.26
C GLY A 198 14.86 -12.43 -2.19
N TYR A 199 15.76 -11.51 -2.54
CA TYR A 199 16.68 -10.83 -1.62
C TYR A 199 16.14 -9.44 -1.20
N GLN A 200 15.71 -8.61 -2.14
CA GLN A 200 15.16 -7.25 -1.92
C GLN A 200 13.75 -7.03 -2.48
N GLY A 201 13.02 -8.10 -2.78
CA GLY A 201 11.65 -7.99 -3.30
C GLY A 201 10.70 -7.27 -2.35
N ARG A 202 9.75 -6.52 -2.90
CA ARG A 202 8.80 -5.70 -2.13
C ARG A 202 7.35 -6.00 -2.43
N GLY A 203 6.45 -5.76 -1.50
CA GLY A 203 5.02 -5.91 -1.77
C GLY A 203 4.55 -4.85 -2.76
N ILE A 204 4.63 -3.59 -2.35
CA ILE A 204 4.30 -2.43 -3.19
C ILE A 204 5.35 -1.33 -3.02
N THR A 205 5.85 -0.84 -4.14
CA THR A 205 6.81 0.24 -4.22
C THR A 205 6.27 1.37 -5.08
N ALA A 206 6.20 2.56 -4.50
CA ALA A 206 6.07 3.80 -5.24
C ALA A 206 7.38 4.58 -5.09
N ASN A 207 8.22 4.49 -6.12
CA ASN A 207 9.56 5.05 -6.10
C ASN A 207 9.80 5.86 -7.37
N ALA A 208 9.81 7.18 -7.19
CA ALA A 208 9.83 8.13 -8.27
C ALA A 208 10.97 9.12 -8.12
N MET A 209 11.96 9.08 -9.00
CA MET A 209 13.21 9.75 -8.72
C MET A 209 13.29 11.11 -9.45
N LYS A 210 13.01 12.24 -8.76
CA LYS A 210 13.76 13.53 -8.67
C LYS A 210 13.10 14.47 -7.69
N ASP A 211 13.96 15.25 -7.06
CA ASP A 211 13.71 16.15 -5.95
C ASP A 211 12.73 15.53 -4.97
N ALA A 212 13.29 14.83 -3.99
CA ALA A 212 12.52 14.23 -2.92
C ALA A 212 11.56 15.23 -2.27
N THR A 213 11.76 16.54 -2.38
CA THR A 213 10.83 17.55 -1.86
C THR A 213 9.55 17.74 -2.68
N GLN A 214 9.49 17.28 -3.93
CA GLN A 214 8.37 17.52 -4.85
C GLN A 214 7.57 16.25 -5.18
N ALA A 215 8.22 15.08 -5.25
CA ALA A 215 7.54 13.82 -5.58
C ALA A 215 6.60 13.39 -4.45
N LYS A 216 5.30 13.35 -4.71
CA LYS A 216 4.26 12.94 -3.76
C LYS A 216 3.68 11.61 -4.19
N ASN A 217 4.37 10.53 -3.86
CA ASN A 217 3.86 9.20 -4.13
C ASN A 217 2.71 8.86 -3.18
N THR A 218 1.76 8.08 -3.67
CA THR A 218 0.62 7.62 -2.87
C THR A 218 0.50 6.12 -2.99
N ILE A 219 0.43 5.42 -1.85
CA ILE A 219 0.05 4.01 -1.79
C ILE A 219 -1.16 3.92 -0.87
N VAL A 220 -2.27 3.40 -1.39
CA VAL A 220 -3.47 3.09 -0.61
C VAL A 220 -3.81 1.63 -0.79
N VAL A 221 -3.79 0.90 0.32
CA VAL A 221 -4.11 -0.52 0.40
C VAL A 221 -5.44 -0.69 1.14
N GLY A 222 -6.37 -1.44 0.55
CA GLY A 222 -7.68 -1.74 1.11
C GLY A 222 -7.65 -2.56 2.39
N ASP A 223 -8.84 -2.79 2.96
CA ASP A 223 -9.02 -3.51 4.21
C ASP A 223 -8.73 -5.00 4.03
N ARG A 224 -8.32 -5.68 5.12
CA ARG A 224 -8.01 -7.11 5.16
C ARG A 224 -6.95 -7.55 4.14
N ALA A 225 -6.22 -6.60 3.55
CA ALA A 225 -5.10 -6.90 2.68
C ALA A 225 -4.03 -7.71 3.41
N HIS A 226 -3.34 -8.59 2.72
CA HIS A 226 -2.28 -9.42 3.25
C HIS A 226 -1.08 -9.39 2.31
N ILE A 227 0.02 -8.79 2.79
CA ILE A 227 1.27 -8.66 2.03
C ILE A 227 2.34 -9.47 2.72
N VAL A 228 2.90 -10.45 2.03
CA VAL A 228 3.97 -11.33 2.49
C VAL A 228 5.21 -11.06 1.66
N THR A 229 6.33 -10.70 2.30
CA THR A 229 7.61 -10.54 1.59
C THR A 229 8.75 -11.30 2.28
N ILE A 230 9.48 -12.07 1.50
CA ILE A 230 10.52 -12.98 1.99
C ILE A 230 11.83 -12.64 1.29
N GLY A 231 12.80 -12.13 2.06
CA GLY A 231 14.13 -11.76 1.58
C GLY A 231 14.90 -10.91 2.58
N ASP A 232 16.23 -11.04 2.60
CA ASP A 232 17.09 -10.40 3.60
C ASP A 232 16.95 -8.89 3.73
N SER A 233 16.52 -8.21 2.67
CA SER A 233 16.27 -6.77 2.63
C SER A 233 14.91 -6.46 2.01
N SER A 234 13.94 -7.37 2.18
CA SER A 234 12.58 -7.21 1.66
C SER A 234 11.83 -6.10 2.38
N GLU A 235 10.88 -5.48 1.67
CA GLU A 235 10.02 -4.43 2.22
C GLU A 235 8.55 -4.72 1.92
N GLY A 236 7.64 -4.60 2.90
CA GLY A 236 6.21 -4.78 2.63
C GLY A 236 5.67 -3.66 1.75
N LEU A 237 5.81 -2.42 2.22
CA LEU A 237 5.46 -1.20 1.48
C LEU A 237 6.65 -0.23 1.46
N ARG A 238 6.91 0.40 0.32
CA ARG A 238 7.96 1.40 0.16
C ARG A 238 7.47 2.67 -0.53
N THR A 239 7.70 3.80 0.10
CA THR A 239 7.76 5.11 -0.58
C THR A 239 9.16 5.69 -0.49
N GLY A 240 9.80 5.90 -1.65
CA GLY A 240 11.21 6.28 -1.72
C GLY A 240 11.50 7.78 -1.55
N GLN A 241 10.49 8.64 -1.65
CA GLN A 241 10.63 10.10 -1.74
C GLN A 241 9.91 10.84 -0.64
N SER A 242 10.44 12.02 -0.28
CA SER A 242 9.90 12.79 0.82
C SER A 242 8.50 13.32 0.54
N GLY A 243 7.67 13.47 1.57
CA GLY A 243 6.31 13.98 1.40
C GLY A 243 5.35 12.99 0.72
N SER A 244 5.72 11.71 0.63
CA SER A 244 4.84 10.66 0.12
C SER A 244 3.79 10.24 1.17
N SER A 245 2.80 9.45 0.76
CA SER A 245 1.78 8.92 1.64
C SER A 245 1.61 7.41 1.48
N ILE A 246 1.45 6.73 2.62
CA ILE A 246 1.08 5.32 2.71
C ILE A 246 -0.15 5.22 3.59
N ARG A 247 -1.20 4.56 3.11
CA ARG A 247 -2.35 4.16 3.91
C ARG A 247 -2.56 2.65 3.79
N LEU A 248 -2.63 1.99 4.93
CA LEU A 248 -2.96 0.58 5.07
C LEU A 248 -4.36 0.47 5.67
N GLY A 249 -5.23 -0.36 5.08
CA GLY A 249 -6.62 -0.52 5.50
C GLY A 249 -6.80 -1.18 6.88
N ASP A 250 -8.06 -1.25 7.32
CA ASP A 250 -8.45 -1.92 8.55
C ASP A 250 -8.24 -3.44 8.43
N ASP A 251 -7.82 -4.08 9.51
CA ASP A 251 -7.55 -5.51 9.62
C ASP A 251 -6.50 -6.03 8.60
N ALA A 252 -5.75 -5.14 7.94
CA ALA A 252 -4.72 -5.50 6.97
C ALA A 252 -3.43 -5.97 7.67
N THR A 253 -2.73 -6.93 7.05
CA THR A 253 -1.56 -7.59 7.59
C THR A 253 -0.37 -7.44 6.63
N ILE A 254 0.78 -7.04 7.17
CA ILE A 254 2.07 -7.10 6.49
C ILE A 254 2.95 -8.09 7.26
N GLU A 255 3.45 -9.11 6.58
CA GLU A 255 4.43 -10.06 7.10
C GLU A 255 5.70 -9.98 6.26
N THR A 256 6.81 -9.60 6.89
CA THR A 256 8.10 -9.60 6.22
C THR A 256 9.12 -10.43 6.98
N SER A 257 10.02 -11.08 6.25
CA SER A 257 11.04 -11.96 6.83
C SER A 257 12.37 -11.85 6.09
N GLY A 258 13.45 -11.72 6.86
CA GLY A 258 14.81 -11.54 6.36
C GLY A 258 15.65 -10.69 7.30
N ALA A 259 16.98 -10.87 7.27
CA ALA A 259 17.89 -10.32 8.28
C ALA A 259 17.72 -8.80 8.54
N SER A 260 17.51 -8.00 7.50
CA SER A 260 17.35 -6.54 7.52
C SER A 260 16.04 -6.09 6.86
N SER A 261 14.99 -6.92 6.94
CA SER A 261 13.69 -6.64 6.34
C SER A 261 12.95 -5.48 7.04
N THR A 262 12.07 -4.81 6.30
CA THR A 262 11.24 -3.72 6.83
C THR A 262 9.77 -3.93 6.47
N GLY A 263 8.83 -3.71 7.39
CA GLY A 263 7.40 -3.80 7.09
C GLY A 263 6.95 -2.65 6.19
N ILE A 264 7.13 -1.42 6.68
CA ILE A 264 6.85 -0.19 5.92
C ILE A 264 8.07 0.72 5.94
N TYR A 265 8.59 1.06 4.77
CA TYR A 265 9.58 2.10 4.57
C TYR A 265 8.91 3.36 4.04
N ALA A 266 9.00 4.47 4.79
CA ALA A 266 8.53 5.77 4.37
C ALA A 266 9.65 6.81 4.45
N ALA A 267 9.98 7.43 3.32
CA ALA A 267 11.02 8.47 3.26
C ALA A 267 10.64 9.74 4.05
N SER A 268 11.57 10.69 4.11
CA SER A 268 11.46 11.89 4.96
C SER A 268 10.14 12.65 4.80
N SER A 269 9.55 13.24 5.86
CA SER A 269 8.35 14.08 5.72
C SER A 269 7.12 13.38 5.12
N SER A 270 7.14 12.04 5.02
CA SER A 270 6.00 11.26 4.55
C SER A 270 4.96 11.10 5.64
N LYS A 271 3.77 10.67 5.23
CA LYS A 271 2.66 10.33 6.12
C LYS A 271 2.33 8.85 5.98
N THR A 272 2.30 8.13 7.09
CA THR A 272 1.84 6.73 7.14
C THR A 272 0.60 6.66 8.02
N GLU A 273 -0.46 6.03 7.52
CA GLU A 273 -1.70 5.81 8.26
C GLU A 273 -2.02 4.31 8.27
N LEU A 274 -2.11 3.73 9.46
CA LEU A 274 -2.51 2.35 9.65
C LEU A 274 -3.98 2.31 10.06
N GLY A 275 -4.76 1.45 9.41
CA GLY A 275 -6.14 1.17 9.76
C GLY A 275 -6.27 0.49 11.13
N ASN A 276 -7.51 0.39 11.60
CA ASN A 276 -7.82 -0.31 12.84
C ASN A 276 -7.41 -1.77 12.72
N ASN A 277 -6.81 -2.34 13.76
CA ASN A 277 -6.29 -3.72 13.80
C ASN A 277 -5.25 -4.08 12.73
N ALA A 278 -4.73 -3.10 11.98
CA ALA A 278 -3.66 -3.38 11.04
C ALA A 278 -2.44 -3.95 11.79
N THR A 279 -1.87 -5.03 11.28
CA THR A 279 -0.78 -5.76 11.93
C THR A 279 0.44 -5.79 11.02
N ILE A 280 1.60 -5.47 11.56
CA ILE A 280 2.88 -5.53 10.85
C ILE A 280 3.82 -6.43 11.65
N THR A 281 4.16 -7.57 11.07
CA THR A 281 5.08 -8.55 11.67
C THR A 281 6.34 -8.59 10.83
N VAL A 282 7.49 -8.37 11.45
CA VAL A 282 8.79 -8.40 10.77
C VAL A 282 9.73 -9.31 11.52
N ASN A 283 10.25 -10.31 10.82
CA ASN A 283 11.14 -11.32 11.39
C ASN A 283 12.56 -11.15 10.84
N GLY A 284 13.46 -10.59 11.64
CA GLY A 284 14.86 -10.35 11.25
C GLY A 284 15.70 -9.83 12.41
N VAL A 285 17.03 -9.95 12.29
CA VAL A 285 17.99 -9.52 13.33
C VAL A 285 18.20 -8.00 13.37
N SER A 286 17.91 -7.31 12.27
CA SER A 286 18.01 -5.84 12.10
C SER A 286 16.74 -5.29 11.45
N ALA A 287 15.61 -5.90 11.82
CA ALA A 287 14.30 -5.67 11.26
C ALA A 287 13.62 -4.41 11.81
N HIS A 288 12.80 -3.77 10.97
CA HIS A 288 11.96 -2.63 11.37
C HIS A 288 10.51 -2.86 10.94
N ALA A 289 9.55 -2.79 11.87
CA ALA A 289 8.13 -2.82 11.49
C ALA A 289 7.76 -1.59 10.64
N VAL A 290 8.13 -0.40 11.11
CA VAL A 290 7.97 0.86 10.38
C VAL A 290 9.28 1.63 10.48
N TYR A 291 9.86 1.97 9.34
CA TYR A 291 11.03 2.83 9.22
C TYR A 291 10.63 4.15 8.55
N SER A 292 10.63 5.23 9.34
CA SER A 292 10.23 6.56 8.89
C SER A 292 11.14 7.64 9.46
N THR A 293 11.49 8.65 8.67
CA THR A 293 12.36 9.78 9.08
C THR A 293 11.60 11.10 8.98
N ASN A 294 11.70 12.02 9.94
CA ASN A 294 11.03 13.34 9.89
C ASN A 294 9.56 13.30 9.42
N ALA A 295 8.84 12.25 9.78
CA ALA A 295 7.57 11.84 9.18
C ALA A 295 6.50 11.66 10.26
N THR A 296 5.25 11.52 9.85
CA THR A 296 4.13 11.24 10.75
C THR A 296 3.62 9.82 10.52
N VAL A 297 3.48 9.05 11.61
CA VAL A 297 2.83 7.73 11.59
C VAL A 297 1.61 7.79 12.50
N ASN A 298 0.43 7.60 11.91
CA ASN A 298 -0.84 7.51 12.62
C ASN A 298 -1.23 6.04 12.75
N LEU A 299 -1.51 5.61 13.98
CA LEU A 299 -1.92 4.23 14.29
C LEU A 299 -3.43 4.17 14.45
N GLY A 300 -4.06 3.17 13.83
CA GLY A 300 -5.46 2.84 14.05
C GLY A 300 -5.69 2.22 15.43
N GLU A 301 -6.96 2.07 15.79
CA GLU A 301 -7.34 1.43 17.05
C GLU A 301 -7.15 -0.07 16.97
N LYS A 302 -6.72 -0.68 18.08
CA LYS A 302 -6.79 -2.14 18.25
C LYS A 302 -8.09 -2.48 18.98
N ARG A 303 -8.99 -3.18 18.31
CA ARG A 303 -10.17 -3.83 18.90
C ARG A 303 -9.70 -5.04 19.69
N ASP A 304 -9.49 -4.84 20.99
CA ASP A 304 -9.36 -5.95 21.92
C ASP A 304 -10.75 -6.57 22.16
N ASP A 305 -11.15 -7.53 21.31
CA ASP A 305 -12.37 -8.34 21.52
C ASP A 305 -12.24 -9.33 22.69
N GLN A 306 -11.40 -9.00 23.68
CA GLN A 306 -11.21 -9.73 24.95
C GLN A 306 -11.94 -9.04 26.13
N ARG A 307 -12.78 -8.03 25.90
CA ARG A 307 -13.71 -7.55 26.95
C ARG A 307 -14.96 -8.43 27.03
N LYS A 308 -14.81 -9.59 27.69
CA LYS A 308 -15.76 -10.19 28.67
C LYS A 308 -15.53 -11.70 28.81
N GLN A 309 -14.33 -12.11 29.21
CA GLN A 309 -14.20 -13.40 29.90
C GLN A 309 -12.97 -13.48 30.82
N PHE A 310 -12.71 -12.41 31.58
CA PHE A 310 -11.87 -12.53 32.77
C PHE A 310 -12.55 -11.83 33.94
N GLY A 311 -13.22 -12.63 34.76
CA GLY A 311 -13.40 -12.28 36.16
C GLY A 311 -12.02 -12.26 36.80
N GLU A 312 -11.76 -11.18 37.55
CA GLU A 312 -10.76 -11.06 38.61
C GLU A 312 -9.31 -11.51 38.32
N SER A 313 -8.40 -10.54 38.44
CA SER A 313 -6.94 -10.71 38.68
C SER A 313 -6.06 -10.98 37.46
N GLY A 314 -5.56 -9.91 36.84
CA GLY A 314 -4.47 -9.99 35.87
C GLY A 314 -3.72 -8.66 35.77
N VAL A 315 -2.50 -8.62 36.32
CA VAL A 315 -1.62 -7.45 36.39
C VAL A 315 -0.97 -7.21 35.02
N LEU A 316 -1.10 -6.00 34.48
CA LEU A 316 -0.34 -5.52 33.32
C LEU A 316 1.10 -5.28 33.74
N GLN A 317 2.04 -6.12 33.29
CA GLN A 317 3.47 -5.87 33.46
C GLN A 317 3.95 -4.92 32.36
N GLN A 318 3.80 -3.62 32.60
CA GLN A 318 4.41 -2.58 31.78
C GLN A 318 5.82 -2.32 32.33
N SER A 319 6.85 -2.60 31.53
CA SER A 319 8.24 -2.27 31.86
C SER A 319 8.43 -0.75 31.80
N THR A 320 8.33 -0.08 32.93
CA THR A 320 8.86 1.28 33.10
C THR A 320 9.60 1.40 34.43
N THR A 321 10.83 1.90 34.38
CA THR A 321 11.53 2.45 35.52
C THR A 321 10.74 3.64 36.10
N ARG A 322 10.09 3.41 37.26
CA ARG A 322 9.49 4.35 38.25
C ARG A 322 7.99 4.71 38.11
N PRO A 323 7.31 5.04 39.24
CA PRO A 323 6.91 4.18 40.36
C PRO A 323 5.38 3.89 40.34
N ILE A 324 4.99 2.78 40.98
CA ILE A 324 3.63 2.25 41.02
C ILE A 324 2.75 3.07 41.99
N CYS A 325 1.62 3.58 41.52
CA CYS A 325 0.51 4.02 42.38
C CYS A 325 -0.52 2.91 42.46
N ASP A 326 -0.66 2.32 43.65
CA ASP A 326 -1.60 1.23 43.91
C ASP A 326 -3.00 1.82 44.24
N PHE A 327 -4.03 1.39 43.51
CA PHE A 327 -5.42 1.86 43.70
C PHE A 327 -6.31 0.71 44.20
N THR A 328 -6.25 0.40 45.49
CA THR A 328 -7.27 -0.43 46.13
C THR A 328 -8.46 0.42 46.59
N ARG A 329 -9.64 0.20 46.00
CA ARG A 329 -10.91 0.79 46.46
C ARG A 329 -11.31 0.18 47.82
N GLY A 330 -11.08 0.91 48.90
CA GLY A 330 -11.79 0.72 50.17
C GLY A 330 -12.95 1.71 50.28
N ASN A 331 -14.16 1.20 50.55
CA ASN A 331 -15.35 2.00 50.83
C ASN A 331 -15.11 2.94 52.03
N LYS A 332 -14.82 4.22 51.78
CA LYS A 332 -15.14 5.39 52.63
C LYS A 332 -14.79 6.70 51.92
N PRO A 333 -15.58 7.79 52.07
CA PRO A 333 -15.32 9.05 51.38
C PRO A 333 -14.30 9.89 52.16
N GLY A 334 -13.14 10.18 51.57
CA GLY A 334 -12.22 11.22 52.04
C GLY A 334 -10.73 10.88 51.94
N GLY A 335 -10.02 11.59 51.06
CA GLY A 335 -8.56 11.77 51.11
C GLY A 335 -7.71 10.85 50.22
N ARG A 336 -7.17 11.38 49.11
CA ARG A 336 -6.07 10.75 48.34
C ARG A 336 -4.74 11.23 48.93
N ARG A 337 -3.82 10.34 49.27
CA ARG A 337 -2.40 10.68 49.56
C ARG A 337 -1.49 9.78 48.74
N CYS A 338 -0.52 10.38 48.06
CA CYS A 338 0.64 9.70 47.51
C CYS A 338 1.80 9.83 48.51
N HIS A 339 2.46 8.74 48.88
CA HIS A 339 3.70 8.78 49.67
C HIS A 339 4.92 8.54 48.78
N TYR A 340 5.94 9.38 48.93
CA TYR A 340 7.23 9.33 48.26
C TYR A 340 8.20 8.56 49.15
N HIS A 341 8.78 7.45 48.69
CA HIS A 341 9.97 6.87 49.32
C HIS A 341 11.20 7.26 48.51
N GLY A 342 11.91 8.29 48.98
CA GLY A 342 13.26 8.60 48.54
C GLY A 342 14.23 7.53 49.02
N GLY A 343 15.11 7.07 48.13
CA GLY A 343 16.20 6.16 48.48
C GLY A 343 17.22 6.85 49.39
N GLN A 344 17.60 6.17 50.46
CA GLN A 344 18.82 6.47 51.21
C GLN A 344 19.98 5.64 50.66
N SER A 345 21.10 6.33 50.51
CA SER A 345 22.46 5.87 50.22
C SER A 345 23.03 4.93 51.28
N GLN A 346 23.76 3.90 50.84
CA GLN A 346 25.04 3.41 51.40
C GLN A 346 25.81 2.82 50.18
N GLN A 347 27.07 3.12 49.89
CA GLN A 347 28.19 3.67 50.67
C GLN A 347 28.63 5.05 50.17
#